data_AF-A0A239LLJ4-F1
#
_entry.id   AF-A0A239LLJ4-F1
#
_cell.length_a   1.000
_cell.length_b   1.000
_cell.length_c   1.000
_cell.angle_alpha   90.00
_cell.angle_beta   90.00
_cell.angle_gamma   90.00
#
_symmetry.space_group_name_H-M   'P 1'
#
loop_
_entity.id
_entity.type
_entity.pdbx_description
1 polymer ?
#
loop_
_entity_poly.entity_id
_entity_poly.type
_entity_poly.pdbx_seq_one_letter_code
_entity_poly.pdbx_strand_id
1 'polypeptide(L)' 'MYFTDRGIEELTDRRGAEEVSLTWLAERLREFVDLNPEFETPVDRLATWLARLDDLDDDDDDDDDDDDDDDDDD' A
#
# COMPACT_ATOMS: atom_id res chain seq x y z
N MET A 1 7.47 10.54 25.04
CA MET A 1 6.33 10.55 24.12
C MET A 1 6.10 9.12 23.70
N TYR A 2 4.94 8.56 24.00
CA TYR A 2 4.53 7.30 23.40
C TYR A 2 3.90 7.66 22.05
N PHE A 3 4.73 7.67 21.01
CA PHE A 3 4.26 7.52 19.63
C PHE A 3 3.86 6.05 19.48
N THR A 4 2.82 5.65 20.19
CA THR A 4 2.21 4.34 19.98
C THR A 4 1.25 4.49 18.81
N ASP A 5 1.10 3.42 18.04
CA ASP A 5 0.14 3.25 16.97
C ASP A 5 -1.33 3.31 17.44
N ARG A 6 -1.62 3.99 18.56
CA ARG A 6 -2.92 4.10 19.20
C ARG A 6 -4.00 4.56 18.22
N GLY A 7 -3.68 5.48 17.31
CA GLY A 7 -4.63 5.90 16.28
C GLY A 7 -4.98 4.78 15.29
N ILE A 8 -4.01 3.95 14.91
CA ILE A 8 -4.16 2.81 14.01
C ILE A 8 -4.89 1.66 14.73
N GLU A 9 -4.56 1.41 15.99
CA GLU A 9 -5.25 0.45 16.86
C GLU A 9 -6.73 0.82 17.02
N GLU A 10 -7.04 2.08 17.38
CA GLU A 10 -8.43 2.53 17.51
C GLU A 10 -9.19 2.51 16.19
N LEU A 11 -8.52 2.75 15.05
CA LEU A 11 -9.14 2.63 13.73
C LEU A 11 -9.51 1.17 13.45
N THR A 12 -8.58 0.24 13.69
CA THR A 12 -8.81 -1.21 13.52
C THR A 12 -9.94 -1.70 14.41
N ASP A 13 -9.92 -1.33 15.69
CA ASP A 13 -10.93 -1.77 16.66
C ASP A 13 -12.34 -1.27 16.31
N ARG A 14 -12.46 -0.06 15.76
CA ARG A 14 -13.77 0.55 15.49
C ARG A 14 -14.29 0.31 14.07
N ARG A 15 -13.39 0.20 13.09
CA ARG A 15 -13.74 0.17 11.66
C ARG A 15 -12.99 -0.90 10.86
N GLY A 16 -12.24 -1.80 11.50
CA GLY A 16 -11.44 -2.81 10.80
C GLY A 16 -12.24 -3.83 9.97
N ALA A 17 -13.55 -3.93 10.19
CA ALA A 17 -14.44 -4.78 9.38
C ALA A 17 -15.02 -4.05 8.15
N GLU A 18 -14.70 -2.77 7.95
CA GLU A 18 -15.21 -1.97 6.82
C GLU A 18 -14.29 -2.10 5.60
N GLU A 19 -14.86 -2.49 4.46
CA GLU A 19 -14.15 -2.50 3.17
C GLU A 19 -14.38 -1.17 2.44
N VAL A 20 -13.29 -0.51 2.03
CA VAL A 20 -13.31 0.77 1.31
C VAL A 20 -12.42 0.71 0.08
N SER A 21 -12.73 1.50 -0.95
CA SER A 21 -11.85 1.63 -2.11
C SER A 21 -10.67 2.56 -1.83
N LEU A 22 -9.57 2.36 -2.56
CA LEU A 22 -8.42 3.28 -2.51
C LEU A 22 -8.82 4.71 -2.94
N THR A 23 -9.78 4.84 -3.85
CA THR A 23 -10.34 6.14 -4.23
C THR A 23 -10.97 6.84 -3.03
N TRP A 24 -11.80 6.13 -2.24
CA TRP A 24 -12.41 6.71 -1.04
C TRP A 24 -11.35 7.10 0.02
N LEU A 25 -10.31 6.27 0.19
CA LEU A 25 -9.21 6.57 1.10
C LEU A 25 -8.45 7.83 0.67
N ALA A 26 -8.15 7.97 -0.63
CA ALA A 26 -7.47 9.15 -1.17
C ALA A 26 -8.25 10.45 -0.93
N GLU A 27 -9.58 10.42 -1.02
CA GLU A 27 -10.42 11.56 -0.66
C GLU A 27 -10.28 11.95 0.82
N ARG A 28 -10.24 10.97 1.73
CA ARG A 28 -10.05 11.21 3.17
C ARG A 28 -8.67 11.77 3.49
N LEU A 29 -7.63 11.30 2.81
CA LEU A 29 -6.27 11.84 2.94
C LEU A 29 -6.20 13.30 2.49
N ARG A 30 -6.87 13.65 1.39
CA ARG A 30 -6.93 15.03 0.90
C ARG A 30 -7.66 15.95 1.89
N GLU A 31 -8.81 15.51 2.39
CA GLU A 31 -9.56 16.26 3.42
C GLU A 31 -8.71 16.46 4.69
N PHE A 32 -7.93 15.46 5.08
CA PHE A 32 -7.01 15.58 6.22
C PHE A 32 -5.92 16.63 5.97
N VAL A 33 -5.30 16.66 4.79
CA VAL A 33 -4.28 17.67 4.42
C VAL A 33 -4.88 19.07 4.31
N ASP A 34 -6.09 19.20 3.76
CA ASP A 34 -6.81 20.47 3.66
C ASP A 34 -7.04 21.09 5.06
N LEU A 35 -7.30 20.24 6.07
CA LEU A 35 -7.47 20.66 7.47
C LEU A 35 -6.13 20.82 8.22
N ASN A 36 -5.08 20.10 7.81
CA ASN A 36 -3.80 20.05 8.49
C ASN A 36 -2.63 20.14 7.48
N PRO A 37 -2.37 21.34 6.92
CA PRO A 37 -1.43 21.51 5.80
C PRO A 37 0.03 21.15 6.16
N GLU A 38 0.38 21.15 7.44
CA GLU A 38 1.72 20.73 7.91
C GLU A 38 2.03 19.25 7.64
N PHE A 39 1.01 18.43 7.35
CA PHE A 39 1.15 17.01 7.03
C PHE A 39 1.08 16.69 5.53
N GLU A 40 1.08 17.69 4.64
CA GLU A 40 1.04 17.48 3.20
C GLU A 40 2.13 16.52 2.71
N THR A 41 3.41 16.82 3.02
CA THR A 41 4.54 15.99 2.56
C THR A 41 4.49 14.53 3.06
N PRO A 42 4.27 14.23 4.35
CA PRO A 42 4.19 12.84 4.78
C PRO A 42 2.97 12.11 4.21
N VAL A 43 1.82 12.77 4.03
CA VAL A 43 0.61 12.15 3.44
C VAL A 43 0.81 11.89 1.94
N ASP A 44 1.45 12.79 1.20
CA ASP A 44 1.79 12.60 -0.21
C ASP A 44 2.73 11.40 -0.43
N ARG A 45 3.73 11.24 0.46
CA ARG A 45 4.61 10.06 0.45
C ARG A 45 3.86 8.77 0.76
N LEU A 46 2.93 8.78 1.71
CA LEU A 46 2.09 7.62 2.02
C LEU A 46 1.22 7.24 0.81
N ALA A 47 0.59 8.22 0.15
CA ALA A 47 -0.23 7.99 -1.04
C ALA A 47 0.60 7.41 -2.20
N THR A 48 1.81 7.94 -2.41
CA THR A 48 2.76 7.41 -3.41
C THR A 48 3.18 5.97 -3.10
N TRP A 49 3.40 5.64 -1.82
CA TRP A 49 3.72 4.28 -1.40
C TRP A 49 2.55 3.32 -1.62
N LEU A 50 1.32 3.72 -1.27
CA LEU A 50 0.11 2.93 -1.50
C LEU A 50 -0.14 2.67 -3.00
N ALA A 51 0.11 3.66 -3.85
CA ALA A 51 -0.09 3.54 -5.30
C ALA A 51 0.84 2.52 -5.97
N ARG A 52 1.97 2.17 -5.34
CA ARG A 52 2.91 1.16 -5.86
C ARG A 52 2.54 -0.28 -5.50
N LEU A 53 1.63 -0.48 -4.55
CA LEU A 53 1.21 -1.84 -4.16
C LEU A 53 0.44 -2.54 -5.29
N ASP A 54 -0.21 -1.79 -6.18
CA ASP A 54 -0.92 -2.34 -7.35
C ASP A 54 0.06 -2.95 -8.38
N ASP A 55 1.24 -2.35 -8.56
CA ASP A 55 2.27 -2.86 -9.48
C ASP A 55 3.01 -4.10 -8.94
N LEU A 56 3.03 -4.32 -7.62
CA LEU A 56 3.76 -5.44 -7.00
C LEU A 56 3.00 -6.77 -7.00
N ASP A 57 1.67 -6.75 -7.12
CA ASP A 57 0.86 -7.96 -7.25
C ASP A 57 0.95 -8.59 -8.66
N ASP A 58 1.55 -7.89 -9.65
CA ASP A 58 1.71 -8.34 -11.05
C ASP A 58 3.13 -8.87 -11.36
N ASP A 59 4.10 -8.75 -10.45
CA ASP A 59 5.54 -9.08 -10.67
C ASP A 59 5.99 -10.43 -10.03
N ASP A 60 5.09 -11.23 -9.46
CA ASP A 60 5.41 -12.49 -8.74
C ASP A 60 5.36 -13.78 -9.62
N ASP A 61 5.26 -13.67 -10.95
CA ASP A 61 5.00 -14.82 -11.87
C ASP A 61 6.11 -15.11 -12.92
N ASP A 62 7.29 -14.48 -12.87
CA ASP A 62 8.26 -14.52 -14.00
C ASP A 62 9.67 -15.08 -13.67
N ASP A 63 9.83 -15.94 -12.66
CA ASP A 63 11.17 -16.46 -12.27
C ASP A 63 11.26 -17.98 -12.00
N ASP A 64 10.38 -18.83 -12.57
CA ASP A 64 10.43 -20.29 -12.29
C ASP A 64 10.15 -21.26 -13.46
N ASP A 65 10.28 -20.88 -14.73
CA ASP A 65 10.25 -21.88 -15.82
C ASP A 65 11.20 -21.54 -16.99
N ASP A 66 11.83 -22.59 -17.52
CA ASP A 66 12.73 -22.63 -18.69
C ASP A 66 14.23 -22.32 -18.49
N ASP A 67 14.89 -23.04 -17.57
CA ASP A 67 16.30 -23.42 -17.80
C ASP A 67 16.61 -24.83 -17.26
N ASP A 68 15.70 -25.79 -17.48
CA ASP A 68 16.00 -27.22 -17.33
C ASP A 68 15.61 -27.98 -18.62
N ASP A 69 16.63 -28.64 -19.17
CA ASP A 69 16.61 -29.69 -20.21
C ASP A 69 16.17 -29.32 -21.64
N ASP A 70 17.17 -28.98 -22.48
CA ASP A 70 17.29 -29.70 -23.75
C ASP A 70 18.64 -30.44 -23.78
N ASP A 71 18.49 -31.73 -23.55
CA ASP A 71 19.45 -32.83 -23.57
C ASP A 71 20.00 -33.06 -25.00
N ASP A 72 21.21 -33.62 -25.05
CA ASP A 72 21.74 -34.50 -26.13
C ASP A 72 21.76 -34.02 -27.61
N ASP A 73 22.92 -33.56 -28.11
CA ASP A 73 23.46 -33.96 -29.45
C ASP A 73 24.97 -33.57 -29.61
N ASP A 74 25.90 -34.51 -29.38
CA ASP A 74 27.17 -34.69 -30.15
C ASP A 74 27.81 -36.08 -29.95
#